data_AF-A0A963LNS3-F1
#
_entry.id   AF-A0A963LNS3-F1
#
_cell.length_a   1.000
_cell.length_b   1.000
_cell.length_c   1.000
_cell.angle_alpha   90.00
_cell.angle_beta   90.00
_cell.angle_gamma   90.00
#
_symmetry.space_group_name_H-M   'P 1'
#
loop_
_entity.id
_entity.type
_entity.pdbx_description
1 polymer ?
#
loop_
_entity_poly.entity_id
_entity_poly.type
_entity_poly.pdbx_seq_one_letter_code
_entity_poly.pdbx_strand_id
1 'polypeptide(L)'
;LSASNYEVIFTGAAAGTIRRVSDGQLTTFSSVPAQVDGLDLQLTGTANAGDRFMVTPYRQVTQSMDVAFASPRSLAVASPVVASAGTANLGSLTLQSLQPARADANLAQTVTLTFTGAGSFDVSGTGTGNPTGVAYVPGQPISYNGWALTLKGTPQPGDTYTIQANAYPDIDAGNAHAMLAIRDLALFDGAATTDGYAALMSNIGVRVQSAGFSAAVSRSIADNAATDNAAVAGVNLDEEAAKLLQYQQAYQASAKILQVSQTLFDTLIQNLGR
;
A
#
# COMPACT_ATOMS: atom_id res chain seq x y z
N LEU A 1 6.20 5.57 4.91
CA LEU A 1 6.08 4.20 4.37
C LEU A 1 5.02 4.20 3.29
N SER A 2 5.39 3.85 2.07
CA SER A 2 4.46 3.63 0.95
C SER A 2 4.36 2.15 0.63
N ALA A 3 3.15 1.67 0.32
CA ALA A 3 2.88 0.28 -0.03
C ALA A 3 3.29 0.00 -1.48
N SER A 4 4.59 -0.21 -1.70
CA SER A 4 5.15 -0.38 -3.04
C SER A 4 6.36 -1.31 -3.07
N ASN A 5 6.71 -1.74 -4.28
CA ASN A 5 8.02 -2.28 -4.58
C ASN A 5 8.92 -1.14 -5.10
N TYR A 6 10.23 -1.32 -5.02
CA TYR A 6 11.20 -0.30 -5.39
C TYR A 6 12.24 -0.87 -6.34
N GLU A 7 12.38 -0.25 -7.52
CA GLU A 7 13.46 -0.54 -8.46
C GLU A 7 14.63 0.40 -8.16
N VAL A 8 15.74 -0.13 -7.67
CA VAL A 8 16.98 0.62 -7.42
C VAL A 8 17.88 0.47 -8.64
N ILE A 9 18.29 1.58 -9.24
CA ILE A 9 19.15 1.62 -10.42
C ILE A 9 20.41 2.40 -10.05
N PHE A 10 21.56 1.75 -10.09
CA PHE A 10 22.83 2.40 -9.80
C PHE A 10 23.36 3.15 -11.02
N THR A 11 23.83 4.38 -10.81
CA THR A 11 24.55 5.19 -11.81
C THR A 11 26.06 5.24 -11.52
N GLY A 12 26.48 4.69 -10.39
CA GLY A 12 27.88 4.52 -9.98
C GLY A 12 27.96 3.66 -8.70
N ALA A 13 29.14 3.65 -8.05
CA ALA A 13 29.40 2.73 -6.93
C ALA A 13 28.48 2.91 -5.70
N ALA A 14 28.01 4.13 -5.45
CA ALA A 14 27.18 4.48 -4.29
C ALA A 14 26.06 5.47 -4.63
N ALA A 15 25.79 5.69 -5.92
CA ALA A 15 24.83 6.68 -6.39
C ALA A 15 23.88 6.06 -7.41
N GLY A 16 22.66 6.58 -7.48
CA GLY A 16 21.64 6.04 -8.36
C GLY A 16 20.28 6.68 -8.17
N THR A 17 19.27 5.97 -8.67
CA THR A 17 17.86 6.32 -8.53
C THR A 17 17.07 5.16 -7.95
N ILE A 18 16.06 5.48 -7.15
CA ILE A 18 15.08 4.54 -6.64
C ILE A 18 13.76 4.94 -7.27
N ARG A 19 13.13 4.01 -7.99
CA ARG A 19 11.81 4.17 -8.58
C ARG A 19 10.79 3.42 -7.74
N ARG A 20 9.81 4.13 -7.18
CA ARG A 20 8.64 3.50 -6.59
C ARG A 20 7.75 2.93 -7.70
N VAL A 21 7.45 1.64 -7.65
CA VAL A 21 6.76 0.92 -8.75
C VAL A 21 5.28 1.30 -8.86
N SER A 22 4.65 1.67 -7.73
CA SER A 22 3.21 1.97 -7.66
C SER A 22 2.80 3.24 -8.43
N ASP A 23 3.64 4.28 -8.41
CA ASP A 23 3.35 5.61 -9.01
C ASP A 23 4.45 6.10 -9.94
N GLY A 24 5.58 5.39 -10.01
CA GLY A 24 6.74 5.78 -10.82
C GLY A 24 7.58 6.90 -10.22
N GLN A 25 7.33 7.34 -8.97
CA GLN A 25 8.12 8.40 -8.35
C GLN A 25 9.59 8.01 -8.29
N LEU A 26 10.47 8.93 -8.69
CA LEU A 26 11.91 8.76 -8.65
C LEU A 26 12.52 9.54 -7.49
N THR A 27 13.36 8.87 -6.71
CA THR A 27 14.18 9.45 -5.64
C THR A 27 15.65 9.22 -5.98
N THR A 28 16.46 10.27 -6.02
CA THR A 28 17.89 10.14 -6.26
C THR A 28 18.63 9.89 -4.94
N PHE A 29 19.72 9.13 -4.99
CA PHE A 29 20.63 8.97 -3.85
C PHE A 29 22.07 9.12 -4.33
N SER A 30 22.91 9.68 -3.47
CA SER A 30 24.34 9.94 -3.74
C SER A 30 25.28 9.14 -2.82
N SER A 31 24.72 8.41 -1.86
CA SER A 31 25.44 7.51 -0.95
C SER A 31 24.54 6.37 -0.49
N VAL A 32 25.16 5.32 0.05
CA VAL A 32 24.49 4.21 0.75
C VAL A 32 24.88 4.21 2.24
N PRO A 33 23.96 3.93 3.17
CA PRO A 33 22.57 3.52 2.95
C PRO A 33 21.70 4.62 2.33
N ALA A 34 20.88 4.23 1.35
CA ALA A 34 19.92 5.13 0.74
C ALA A 34 18.58 5.01 1.47
N GLN A 35 17.99 6.15 1.83
CA GLN A 35 16.70 6.18 2.52
C GLN A 35 15.57 6.48 1.55
N VAL A 36 14.50 5.69 1.61
CA VAL A 36 13.28 5.93 0.81
C VAL A 36 12.05 5.50 1.59
N ASP A 37 11.09 6.39 1.79
CA ASP A 37 9.80 6.11 2.43
C ASP A 37 9.89 5.40 3.81
N GLY A 38 10.99 5.57 4.54
CA GLY A 38 11.24 4.89 5.82
C GLY A 38 11.97 3.54 5.72
N LEU A 39 12.40 3.14 4.52
CA LEU A 39 13.29 2.02 4.27
C LEU A 39 14.74 2.50 4.24
N ASP A 40 15.63 1.77 4.93
CA ASP A 40 17.08 1.91 4.82
C ASP A 40 17.63 0.85 3.86
N LEU A 41 18.08 1.28 2.69
CA LEU A 41 18.65 0.39 1.67
C LEU A 41 20.17 0.36 1.81
N GLN A 42 20.68 -0.72 2.39
CA GLN A 42 22.11 -0.98 2.51
C GLN A 42 22.60 -1.83 1.34
N LEU A 43 23.77 -1.48 0.83
CA LEU A 43 24.50 -2.28 -0.16
C LEU A 43 25.72 -2.92 0.52
N THR A 44 25.91 -4.22 0.29
CA THR A 44 27.17 -4.88 0.60
C THR A 44 27.94 -5.10 -0.71
N GLY A 45 29.24 -4.78 -0.69
CA GLY A 45 30.07 -4.78 -1.90
C GLY A 45 29.98 -3.49 -2.72
N THR A 46 30.34 -3.57 -4.01
CA THR A 46 30.36 -2.44 -4.94
C THR A 46 29.35 -2.65 -6.06
N ALA A 47 28.44 -1.70 -6.28
CA ALA A 47 27.58 -1.68 -7.45
C ALA A 47 28.31 -1.04 -8.65
N ASN A 48 27.90 -1.40 -9.86
CA ASN A 48 28.34 -0.76 -11.09
C ASN A 48 27.21 0.09 -11.68
N ALA A 49 27.59 1.07 -12.50
CA ALA A 49 26.61 1.83 -13.26
C ALA A 49 25.80 0.90 -14.18
N GLY A 50 24.48 0.99 -14.09
CA GLY A 50 23.54 0.15 -14.82
C GLY A 50 22.98 -1.02 -14.01
N ASP A 51 23.54 -1.34 -12.84
CA ASP A 51 23.02 -2.40 -11.97
C ASP A 51 21.61 -2.06 -11.49
N ARG A 52 20.74 -3.08 -11.45
CA ARG A 52 19.33 -2.93 -11.05
C ARG A 52 18.93 -3.97 -10.02
N PHE A 53 18.24 -3.52 -8.99
CA PHE A 53 17.71 -4.38 -7.93
C PHE A 53 16.23 -4.09 -7.72
N MET A 54 15.41 -5.14 -7.66
CA MET A 54 14.01 -5.03 -7.28
C MET A 54 13.87 -5.38 -5.80
N VAL A 55 13.49 -4.38 -4.99
CA VAL A 55 13.23 -4.53 -3.57
C VAL A 55 11.72 -4.71 -3.38
N THR A 56 11.32 -5.79 -2.72
CA THR A 56 9.90 -6.11 -2.44
C THR A 56 9.65 -6.23 -0.93
N PRO A 57 9.64 -5.11 -0.19
CA PRO A 57 9.74 -5.12 1.28
C PRO A 57 8.61 -5.89 1.96
N TYR A 58 7.41 -5.86 1.38
CA TYR A 58 6.20 -6.36 2.01
C TYR A 58 5.75 -7.74 1.52
N ARG A 59 6.43 -8.32 0.53
CA ARG A 59 5.97 -9.55 -0.17
C ARG A 59 5.81 -10.74 0.77
N GLN A 60 6.70 -10.89 1.74
CA GLN A 60 6.73 -12.04 2.65
C GLN A 60 6.30 -11.70 4.08
N VAL A 61 5.95 -10.44 4.36
CA VAL A 61 5.63 -10.00 5.73
C VAL A 61 4.52 -10.85 6.33
N THR A 62 3.46 -11.11 5.58
CA THR A 62 2.32 -11.93 6.06
C THR A 62 2.69 -13.38 6.35
N GLN A 63 3.68 -13.94 5.65
CA GLN A 63 4.15 -15.31 5.87
C GLN A 63 5.08 -15.41 7.09
N SER A 64 5.76 -14.33 7.43
CA SER A 64 6.65 -14.23 8.59
C SER A 64 5.97 -13.69 9.86
N MET A 65 4.71 -13.28 9.77
CA MET A 65 3.96 -12.79 10.94
C MET A 65 3.63 -13.95 11.87
N ASP A 66 4.03 -13.80 13.14
CA ASP A 66 3.77 -14.77 14.19
C ASP A 66 3.44 -14.05 15.51
N VAL A 67 2.78 -14.75 16.43
CA VAL A 67 2.45 -14.23 17.75
C VAL A 67 3.65 -14.43 18.67
N ALA A 68 4.31 -13.33 19.05
CA ALA A 68 5.49 -13.38 19.92
C ALA A 68 5.19 -13.88 21.35
N PHE A 69 3.95 -13.77 21.83
CA PHE A 69 3.57 -14.10 23.20
C PHE A 69 2.55 -15.23 23.26
N ALA A 70 2.89 -16.31 23.95
CA ALA A 70 1.97 -17.43 24.19
C ALA A 70 1.14 -17.28 25.48
N SER A 71 1.43 -16.28 26.33
CA SER A 71 0.77 -16.08 27.63
C SER A 71 0.25 -14.64 27.78
N PRO A 72 -0.98 -14.44 28.29
CA PRO A 72 -1.50 -13.12 28.61
C PRO A 72 -0.65 -12.35 29.63
N ARG A 73 0.07 -13.05 30.51
CA ARG A 73 0.95 -12.42 31.51
C ARG A 73 2.16 -11.72 30.91
N SER A 74 2.50 -12.01 29.66
CA SER A 74 3.60 -11.35 28.96
C SER A 74 3.21 -10.00 28.36
N LEU A 75 1.91 -9.64 28.41
CA LEU A 75 1.44 -8.37 27.89
C LEU A 75 1.71 -7.25 28.89
N ALA A 76 2.55 -6.29 28.52
CA ALA A 76 2.86 -5.12 29.34
C ALA A 76 1.69 -4.11 29.31
N VAL A 77 0.65 -4.34 30.11
CA VAL A 77 -0.57 -3.50 30.12
C VAL A 77 -0.49 -2.25 31.00
N ALA A 78 0.40 -2.26 31.98
CA ALA A 78 0.59 -1.16 32.92
C ALA A 78 1.55 -0.10 32.38
N SER A 79 1.33 1.14 32.80
CA SER A 79 2.28 2.24 32.63
C SER A 79 3.51 1.98 33.49
N PRO A 80 4.73 2.13 32.94
CA PRO A 80 5.96 1.90 33.71
C PRO A 80 6.23 3.01 34.73
N VAL A 81 5.66 4.20 34.50
CA VAL A 81 5.80 5.37 35.35
C VAL A 81 4.45 5.99 35.68
N VAL A 82 4.40 6.65 36.83
CA VAL A 82 3.28 7.49 37.28
C VAL A 82 3.80 8.87 37.63
N ALA A 83 2.93 9.88 37.52
CA ALA A 83 3.25 11.24 37.91
C ALA A 83 2.30 11.72 39.01
N SER A 84 2.83 12.44 39.98
CA SER A 84 2.08 12.97 41.13
C SER A 84 2.47 14.42 41.41
N ALA A 85 1.47 15.26 41.66
CA ALA A 85 1.69 16.62 42.14
C ALA A 85 2.19 16.61 43.60
N GLY A 86 3.08 17.55 43.94
CA GLY A 86 3.44 17.82 45.33
C GLY A 86 2.23 18.27 46.15
N THR A 87 2.15 17.84 47.40
CA THR A 87 1.02 18.18 48.30
C THR A 87 1.01 19.64 48.75
N ALA A 88 2.15 20.33 48.62
CA ALA A 88 2.31 21.74 48.96
C ALA A 88 2.10 22.67 47.74
N ASN A 89 1.71 22.13 46.58
CA ASN A 89 1.52 22.95 45.39
C ASN A 89 0.38 23.96 45.62
N LEU A 90 0.63 25.21 45.23
CA LEU A 90 -0.31 26.31 45.34
C LEU A 90 -0.84 26.77 43.97
N GLY A 91 -0.15 26.41 42.88
CA GLY A 91 -0.59 26.66 41.52
C GLY A 91 -1.69 25.73 41.02
N SER A 92 -2.10 25.94 39.77
CA SER A 92 -3.21 25.21 39.12
C SER A 92 -2.74 24.08 38.19
N LEU A 93 -1.53 23.55 38.43
CA LEU A 93 -0.97 22.48 37.60
C LEU A 93 -1.86 21.22 37.63
N THR A 94 -2.17 20.73 36.43
CA THR A 94 -2.95 19.50 36.23
C THR A 94 -2.26 18.62 35.20
N LEU A 95 -2.29 17.30 35.45
CA LEU A 95 -1.77 16.31 34.51
C LEU A 95 -2.75 16.16 33.35
N GLN A 96 -2.28 16.42 32.14
CA GLN A 96 -3.04 16.11 30.94
C GLN A 96 -2.70 14.72 30.41
N SER A 97 -1.41 14.39 30.33
CA SER A 97 -0.96 13.06 29.87
C SER A 97 0.45 12.76 30.38
N LEU A 98 0.71 11.48 30.61
CA LEU A 98 2.05 10.93 30.82
C LEU A 98 2.16 9.67 29.97
N GLN A 99 3.19 9.58 29.14
CA GLN A 99 3.41 8.39 28.32
C GLN A 99 4.90 8.09 28.15
N PRO A 100 5.29 6.81 28.11
CA PRO A 100 6.61 6.44 27.62
C PRO A 100 6.70 6.78 26.13
N ALA A 101 7.71 7.55 25.73
CA ALA A 101 7.89 8.03 24.36
C ALA A 101 9.07 7.34 23.66
N ARG A 102 10.09 6.93 24.41
CA ARG A 102 11.30 6.27 23.90
C ARG A 102 11.87 5.33 24.95
N ALA A 103 12.51 4.25 24.49
CA ALA A 103 13.32 3.40 25.36
C ALA A 103 14.47 4.19 25.99
N ASP A 104 14.55 4.16 27.32
CA ASP A 104 15.56 4.83 28.11
C ASP A 104 15.84 3.99 29.37
N ALA A 105 17.11 3.83 29.74
CA ALA A 105 17.51 3.04 30.91
C ALA A 105 17.04 3.68 32.23
N ASN A 106 16.82 5.00 32.24
CA ASN A 106 16.37 5.75 33.40
C ASN A 106 14.85 6.00 33.42
N LEU A 107 14.07 5.35 32.54
CA LEU A 107 12.62 5.59 32.39
C LEU A 107 11.87 5.58 33.72
N ALA A 108 12.13 4.56 34.55
CA ALA A 108 11.44 4.37 35.83
C ALA A 108 12.14 5.04 37.04
N GLN A 109 13.24 5.76 36.82
CA GLN A 109 13.93 6.45 37.90
C GLN A 109 13.12 7.65 38.39
N THR A 110 13.18 7.95 39.69
CA THR A 110 12.48 9.09 40.27
C THR A 110 13.09 10.40 39.77
N VAL A 111 12.22 11.26 39.23
CA VAL A 111 12.55 12.60 38.73
C VAL A 111 11.54 13.58 39.31
N THR A 112 12.01 14.70 39.82
CA THR A 112 11.17 15.78 40.34
C THR A 112 11.37 17.02 39.50
N LEU A 113 10.27 17.52 38.94
CA LEU A 113 10.18 18.84 38.32
C LEU A 113 9.83 19.85 39.42
N THR A 114 10.66 20.87 39.60
CA THR A 114 10.40 21.97 40.54
C THR A 114 10.20 23.25 39.76
N PHE A 115 9.01 23.82 39.84
CA PHE A 115 8.67 25.04 39.12
C PHE A 115 9.23 26.25 39.87
N THR A 116 10.05 27.04 39.18
CA THR A 116 10.66 28.26 39.73
C THR A 116 9.75 29.48 39.57
N GLY A 117 8.67 29.33 38.78
CA GLY A 117 7.67 30.36 38.51
C GLY A 117 6.73 29.92 37.37
N ALA A 118 5.90 30.84 36.88
CA ALA A 118 4.84 30.52 35.90
C ALA A 118 5.33 29.97 34.55
N GLY A 119 6.61 30.18 34.19
CA GLY A 119 7.14 29.87 32.86
C GLY A 119 8.43 29.06 32.86
N SER A 120 8.89 28.53 34.00
CA SER A 120 10.10 27.73 34.05
C SER A 120 10.14 26.74 35.20
N PHE A 121 10.91 25.67 35.00
CA PHE A 121 11.14 24.62 35.98
C PHE A 121 12.58 24.08 35.91
N ASP A 122 12.99 23.48 37.02
CA ASP A 122 14.23 22.73 37.17
C ASP A 122 13.91 21.24 37.24
N VAL A 123 14.84 20.41 36.75
CA VAL A 123 14.75 18.96 36.81
C VAL A 123 15.77 18.43 37.81
N SER A 124 15.32 17.60 38.73
CA SER A 124 16.19 16.91 39.69
C SER A 124 15.90 15.41 39.73
N GLY A 125 16.89 14.61 40.13
CA GLY A 125 16.79 13.15 40.19
C GLY A 125 17.87 12.44 39.40
N THR A 126 17.63 11.17 39.07
CA THR A 126 18.54 10.36 38.25
C THR A 126 18.21 10.55 36.78
N GLY A 127 19.15 11.07 36.00
CA GLY A 127 19.01 11.24 34.57
C GLY A 127 20.17 12.05 33.98
N THR A 128 20.07 12.40 32.70
CA THR A 128 21.16 13.11 31.99
C THR A 128 21.02 14.61 32.20
N GLY A 129 21.99 15.20 32.90
CA GLY A 129 22.22 16.65 32.91
C GLY A 129 21.41 17.47 33.92
N ASN A 130 20.26 16.98 34.40
CA ASN A 130 19.39 17.68 35.38
C ASN A 130 19.26 19.19 35.10
N PRO A 131 18.68 19.56 33.93
CA PRO A 131 18.66 20.95 33.47
C PRO A 131 17.86 21.86 34.40
N THR A 132 18.32 23.11 34.50
CA THR A 132 17.68 24.19 35.26
C THR A 132 17.18 25.29 34.33
N GLY A 133 16.12 25.99 34.72
CA GLY A 133 15.54 27.10 33.97
C GLY A 133 14.91 26.67 32.65
N VAL A 134 14.43 25.43 32.56
CA VAL A 134 13.74 24.91 31.37
C VAL A 134 12.42 25.63 31.20
N ALA A 135 12.13 26.11 30.00
CA ALA A 135 10.88 26.81 29.71
C ALA A 135 9.67 25.87 29.90
N TYR A 136 8.69 26.33 30.68
CA TYR A 136 7.38 25.70 30.80
C TYR A 136 6.37 26.45 29.94
N VAL A 137 5.71 25.73 29.04
CA VAL A 137 4.57 26.22 28.27
C VAL A 137 3.39 25.29 28.51
N PRO A 138 2.27 25.77 29.08
CA PRO A 138 1.10 24.93 29.33
C PRO A 138 0.63 24.19 28.07
N GLY A 139 0.40 22.87 28.19
CA GLY A 139 -0.04 22.01 27.10
C GLY A 139 1.08 21.55 26.16
N GLN A 140 2.32 22.01 26.33
CA GLN A 140 3.47 21.47 25.60
C GLN A 140 4.08 20.27 26.35
N PRO A 141 4.54 19.23 25.63
CA PRO A 141 5.13 18.06 26.27
C PRO A 141 6.53 18.37 26.81
N ILE A 142 6.74 18.04 28.09
CA ILE A 142 8.05 17.98 28.75
C ILE A 142 8.61 16.57 28.55
N SER A 143 9.76 16.46 27.90
CA SER A 143 10.40 15.16 27.63
C SER A 143 11.66 14.99 28.47
N TYR A 144 11.73 13.90 29.23
CA TYR A 144 12.90 13.55 30.04
C TYR A 144 12.94 12.04 30.31
N ASN A 145 14.12 11.43 30.44
CA ASN A 145 14.31 9.99 30.67
C ASN A 145 13.40 9.08 29.79
N GLY A 146 13.19 9.44 28.53
CA GLY A 146 12.37 8.66 27.60
C GLY A 146 10.85 8.75 27.80
N TRP A 147 10.32 9.42 28.82
CA TRP A 147 8.90 9.74 28.95
C TRP A 147 8.58 11.15 28.46
N ALA A 148 7.30 11.37 28.14
CA ALA A 148 6.74 12.68 27.81
C ALA A 148 5.55 12.98 28.74
N LEU A 149 5.64 14.10 29.45
CA LEU A 149 4.64 14.61 30.40
C LEU A 149 4.05 15.91 29.86
N THR A 150 2.73 15.98 29.74
CA THR A 150 2.03 17.22 29.39
C THR A 150 1.23 17.69 30.59
N LEU A 151 1.52 18.91 31.04
CA LEU A 151 0.82 19.59 32.13
C LEU A 151 0.06 20.80 31.59
N LYS A 152 -1.04 21.14 32.23
CA LYS A 152 -1.82 22.37 32.00
C LYS A 152 -1.92 23.18 33.28
N GLY A 153 -2.23 24.46 33.14
CA GLY A 153 -2.37 25.40 34.26
C GLY A 153 -1.09 26.18 34.53
N THR A 154 -1.14 27.02 35.57
CA THR A 154 -0.10 27.98 35.91
C THR A 154 0.54 27.60 37.24
N PRO A 155 1.82 27.21 37.26
CA PRO A 155 2.53 26.90 38.49
C PRO A 155 2.87 28.16 39.30
N GLN A 156 3.02 27.98 40.60
CA GLN A 156 3.67 28.93 41.50
C GLN A 156 5.10 28.47 41.82
N PRO A 157 6.01 29.40 42.19
CA PRO A 157 7.35 29.03 42.64
C PRO A 157 7.30 28.04 43.81
N GLY A 158 8.03 26.93 43.67
CA GLY A 158 8.06 25.85 44.65
C GLY A 158 7.06 24.72 44.39
N ASP A 159 6.16 24.85 43.41
CA ASP A 159 5.31 23.74 42.98
C ASP A 159 6.18 22.61 42.42
N THR A 160 5.78 21.36 42.67
CA THR A 160 6.52 20.18 42.22
C THR A 160 5.64 19.16 41.51
N TYR A 161 6.24 18.43 40.57
CA TYR A 161 5.67 17.25 39.95
C TYR A 161 6.71 16.13 39.95
N THR A 162 6.38 15.00 40.58
CA THR A 162 7.29 13.86 40.69
C THR A 162 6.85 12.77 39.74
N ILE A 163 7.78 12.29 38.93
CA ILE A 163 7.64 11.12 38.07
C ILE A 163 8.45 10.00 38.69
N GLN A 164 7.88 8.81 38.81
CA GLN A 164 8.53 7.66 39.42
C GLN A 164 7.98 6.36 38.87
N ALA A 165 8.64 5.23 39.19
CA ALA A 165 8.14 3.91 38.88
C ALA A 165 6.70 3.71 39.39
N ASN A 166 5.88 3.03 38.59
CA ASN A 166 4.55 2.65 39.02
C ASN A 166 4.62 1.59 40.14
N ALA A 167 4.15 1.95 41.33
CA ALA A 167 4.13 1.06 42.49
C ALA A 167 3.00 0.01 42.45
N TYR A 168 1.99 0.21 41.60
CA TYR A 168 0.80 -0.65 41.51
C TYR A 168 0.52 -1.10 40.07
N PRO A 169 1.49 -1.77 39.40
CA PRO A 169 1.31 -2.19 38.02
C PRO A 169 0.19 -3.22 37.84
N ASP A 170 -0.13 -4.01 38.86
CA ASP A 170 -1.14 -5.09 38.77
C ASP A 170 -2.58 -4.60 38.56
N ILE A 171 -2.86 -3.34 38.89
CA ILE A 171 -4.18 -2.71 38.74
C ILE A 171 -4.18 -1.54 37.76
N ASP A 172 -3.03 -1.26 37.12
CA ASP A 172 -2.90 -0.19 36.13
C ASP A 172 -3.07 -0.73 34.71
N ALA A 173 -3.83 0.00 33.89
CA ALA A 173 -4.11 -0.35 32.50
C ALA A 173 -3.70 0.75 31.52
N GLY A 174 -2.81 1.67 31.91
CA GLY A 174 -2.50 2.85 31.09
C GLY A 174 -1.86 2.50 29.74
N ASN A 175 -0.96 1.50 29.70
CA ASN A 175 -0.40 1.06 28.42
C ASN A 175 -1.42 0.26 27.58
N ALA A 176 -2.36 -0.46 28.21
CA ALA A 176 -3.46 -1.09 27.47
C ALA A 176 -4.34 -0.06 26.75
N HIS A 177 -4.61 1.09 27.37
CA HIS A 177 -5.30 2.20 26.70
C HIS A 177 -4.50 2.75 25.52
N ALA A 178 -3.17 2.89 25.67
CA ALA A 178 -2.31 3.30 24.57
C ALA A 178 -2.31 2.27 23.42
N MET A 179 -2.29 0.97 23.73
CA MET A 179 -2.42 -0.10 22.74
C MET A 179 -3.76 -0.06 22.01
N LEU A 180 -4.86 0.19 22.72
CA LEU A 180 -6.18 0.35 22.09
C LEU A 180 -6.24 1.57 21.17
N ALA A 181 -5.55 2.66 21.53
CA ALA A 181 -5.49 3.87 20.70
C ALA A 181 -4.76 3.64 19.36
N ILE A 182 -3.88 2.64 19.25
CA ILE A 182 -3.22 2.28 17.99
C ILE A 182 -4.24 1.88 16.91
N ARG A 183 -5.40 1.33 17.30
CA ARG A 183 -6.48 0.97 16.36
C ARG A 183 -6.90 2.17 15.49
N ASP A 184 -7.00 3.34 16.12
CA ASP A 184 -7.53 4.56 15.50
C ASP A 184 -6.41 5.44 14.93
N LEU A 185 -5.15 5.04 15.10
CA LEU A 185 -4.01 5.80 14.63
C LEU A 185 -3.87 5.67 13.11
N ALA A 186 -3.64 6.80 12.44
CA ALA A 186 -3.47 6.92 10.99
C ALA A 186 -2.13 6.32 10.51
N LEU A 187 -1.99 5.00 10.57
CA LEU A 187 -0.77 4.26 10.22
C LEU A 187 -0.72 3.81 8.76
N PHE A 188 -1.86 3.74 8.06
CA PHE A 188 -1.95 3.23 6.70
C PHE A 188 -2.37 4.33 5.74
N ASP A 189 -1.38 4.97 5.10
CA ASP A 189 -1.59 6.06 4.11
C ASP A 189 -2.50 7.20 4.64
N GLY A 190 -2.29 7.58 5.90
CA GLY A 190 -3.08 8.61 6.58
C GLY A 190 -4.44 8.15 7.10
N ALA A 191 -4.79 6.87 6.95
CA ALA A 191 -6.00 6.25 7.48
C ALA A 191 -5.68 5.24 8.60
N ALA A 192 -6.69 4.97 9.43
CA ALA A 192 -6.64 3.86 10.38
C ALA A 192 -6.50 2.53 9.63
N THR A 193 -5.87 1.53 10.25
CA THR A 193 -5.59 0.24 9.60
C THR A 193 -6.86 -0.44 9.07
N THR A 194 -7.98 -0.32 9.77
CA THR A 194 -9.28 -0.87 9.35
C THR A 194 -9.81 -0.20 8.09
N ASP A 195 -9.67 1.12 8.01
CA ASP A 195 -10.15 1.92 6.89
C ASP A 195 -9.26 1.71 5.66
N GLY A 196 -7.95 1.65 5.87
CA GLY A 196 -6.97 1.28 4.85
C GLY A 196 -7.25 -0.09 4.23
N TYR A 197 -7.59 -1.08 5.06
CA TYR A 197 -7.97 -2.42 4.59
C TYR A 197 -9.29 -2.39 3.79
N ALA A 198 -10.30 -1.67 4.27
CA ALA A 198 -11.57 -1.51 3.56
C ALA A 198 -11.38 -0.83 2.20
N ALA A 199 -10.55 0.21 2.14
CA ALA A 199 -10.19 0.90 0.90
C ALA A 199 -9.46 -0.04 -0.07
N LEU A 200 -8.55 -0.89 0.40
CA LEU A 200 -7.89 -1.90 -0.43
C LEU A 200 -8.90 -2.89 -1.04
N MET A 201 -9.82 -3.42 -0.23
CA MET A 201 -10.86 -4.34 -0.71
C MET A 201 -11.77 -3.67 -1.75
N SER A 202 -12.14 -2.41 -1.51
CA SER A 202 -12.93 -1.61 -2.46
C SER A 202 -12.20 -1.44 -3.79
N ASN A 203 -10.91 -1.09 -3.77
CA ASN A 203 -10.10 -0.94 -4.97
C ASN A 203 -10.00 -2.24 -5.79
N ILE A 204 -9.87 -3.39 -5.13
CA ILE A 204 -9.91 -4.70 -5.79
C ILE A 204 -11.28 -4.93 -6.44
N GLY A 205 -12.36 -4.67 -5.71
CA GLY A 205 -13.73 -4.79 -6.23
C GLY A 205 -13.97 -3.94 -7.48
N VAL A 206 -13.54 -2.67 -7.46
CA VAL A 206 -13.63 -1.76 -8.62
C VAL A 206 -12.83 -2.29 -9.81
N ARG A 207 -11.61 -2.78 -9.59
CA ARG A 207 -10.77 -3.36 -10.65
C ARG A 207 -11.39 -4.62 -11.25
N VAL A 208 -11.94 -5.50 -10.44
CA VAL A 208 -12.64 -6.72 -10.91
C VAL A 208 -13.86 -6.34 -11.74
N GLN A 209 -14.68 -5.39 -11.26
CA GLN A 209 -15.85 -4.92 -11.99
C GLN A 209 -15.47 -4.30 -13.33
N SER A 210 -14.44 -3.45 -13.35
CA SER A 210 -13.92 -2.83 -14.58
C SER A 210 -13.38 -3.87 -15.55
N ALA A 211 -12.58 -4.83 -15.08
CA ALA A 211 -12.06 -5.92 -15.91
C ALA A 211 -13.17 -6.80 -16.47
N GLY A 212 -14.21 -7.09 -15.67
CA GLY A 212 -15.39 -7.84 -16.11
C GLY A 212 -16.17 -7.11 -17.21
N PHE A 213 -16.36 -5.80 -17.06
CA PHE A 213 -16.98 -4.97 -18.10
C PHE A 213 -16.14 -4.97 -19.39
N SER A 214 -14.84 -4.73 -19.30
CA SER A 214 -13.93 -4.76 -20.46
C SER A 214 -13.91 -6.13 -21.15
N ALA A 215 -13.97 -7.22 -20.38
CA ALA A 215 -14.06 -8.57 -20.93
C ALA A 215 -15.39 -8.81 -21.66
N ALA A 216 -16.51 -8.31 -21.14
CA ALA A 216 -17.82 -8.41 -21.80
C ALA A 216 -17.85 -7.63 -23.13
N VAL A 217 -17.31 -6.41 -23.15
CA VAL A 217 -17.17 -5.61 -24.37
C VAL A 217 -16.29 -6.35 -25.39
N SER A 218 -15.12 -6.85 -24.97
CA SER A 218 -14.21 -7.58 -25.85
C SER A 218 -14.85 -8.84 -26.42
N ARG A 219 -15.65 -9.56 -25.62
CA ARG A 219 -16.40 -10.74 -26.08
C ARG A 219 -17.45 -10.36 -27.13
N SER A 220 -18.24 -9.31 -26.90
CA SER A 220 -19.22 -8.86 -27.89
C SER A 220 -18.57 -8.45 -29.21
N ILE A 221 -17.41 -7.78 -29.18
CA ILE A 221 -16.65 -7.46 -30.39
C ILE A 221 -16.18 -8.74 -31.10
N ALA A 222 -15.66 -9.72 -30.36
CA ALA A 222 -15.24 -10.99 -30.92
C ALA A 222 -16.40 -11.77 -31.55
N ASP A 223 -17.56 -11.81 -30.90
CA ASP A 223 -18.76 -12.49 -31.40
C ASP A 223 -19.30 -11.83 -32.68
N ASN A 224 -19.32 -10.50 -32.73
CA ASN A 224 -19.69 -9.75 -33.94
C ASN A 224 -18.70 -10.02 -35.08
N ALA A 225 -17.39 -9.94 -34.81
CA ALA A 225 -16.36 -10.22 -35.82
C ALA A 225 -16.41 -11.69 -36.32
N ALA A 226 -16.75 -12.64 -35.46
CA ALA A 226 -16.95 -14.03 -35.86
C ALA A 226 -18.18 -14.18 -36.77
N THR A 227 -19.27 -13.48 -36.45
CA THR A 227 -20.50 -13.46 -37.27
C THR A 227 -20.24 -12.83 -38.64
N ASP A 228 -19.53 -11.70 -38.70
CA ASP A 228 -19.18 -11.03 -39.95
C ASP A 228 -18.27 -11.91 -40.82
N ASN A 229 -17.27 -12.56 -40.22
CA ASN A 229 -16.43 -13.53 -40.92
C ASN A 229 -17.27 -14.70 -41.46
N ALA A 230 -18.20 -15.25 -40.67
CA ALA A 230 -19.08 -16.32 -41.12
C ALA A 230 -20.01 -15.88 -42.25
N ALA A 231 -20.41 -14.60 -42.30
CA ALA A 231 -21.23 -14.06 -43.39
C ALA A 231 -20.45 -13.92 -44.71
N VAL A 232 -19.16 -13.55 -44.65
CA VAL A 232 -18.31 -13.39 -45.85
C VAL A 232 -17.69 -14.71 -46.31
N ALA A 233 -17.19 -15.52 -45.39
CA ALA A 233 -16.55 -16.81 -45.67
C ALA A 233 -17.57 -17.97 -45.77
N GLY A 234 -18.83 -17.73 -45.38
CA GLY A 234 -19.90 -18.71 -45.46
C GLY A 234 -20.31 -18.96 -46.90
N VAL A 235 -20.39 -20.22 -47.28
CA VAL A 235 -20.95 -20.65 -48.57
C VAL A 235 -22.47 -20.74 -48.42
N ASN A 236 -23.20 -19.96 -49.20
CA ASN A 236 -24.66 -20.06 -49.23
C ASN A 236 -25.08 -21.27 -50.09
N LEU A 237 -25.53 -22.34 -49.43
CA LEU A 237 -25.88 -23.60 -50.10
C LEU A 237 -27.02 -23.45 -51.12
N ASP A 238 -27.93 -22.51 -50.92
CA ASP A 238 -29.03 -22.25 -51.86
C ASP A 238 -28.52 -21.53 -53.12
N GLU A 239 -27.56 -20.63 -52.96
CA GLU A 239 -26.91 -19.96 -54.09
C GLU A 239 -25.99 -20.90 -54.86
N GLU A 240 -25.24 -21.76 -54.17
CA GLU A 240 -24.47 -22.83 -54.81
C GLU A 240 -25.37 -23.87 -55.48
N ALA A 241 -26.53 -24.22 -54.91
CA ALA A 241 -27.51 -25.10 -55.54
C ALA A 241 -28.14 -24.48 -56.79
N ALA A 242 -28.44 -23.17 -56.77
CA ALA A 242 -28.92 -22.46 -57.95
C ALA A 242 -27.85 -22.38 -59.05
N LYS A 243 -26.59 -22.09 -58.69
CA LYS A 243 -25.45 -22.13 -59.62
C LYS A 243 -25.24 -23.54 -60.19
N LEU A 244 -25.35 -24.58 -59.37
CA LEU A 244 -25.29 -25.97 -59.81
C LEU A 244 -26.41 -26.31 -60.81
N LEU A 245 -27.65 -25.92 -60.52
CA LEU A 245 -28.77 -26.11 -61.46
C LEU A 245 -28.55 -25.33 -62.77
N GLN A 246 -28.04 -24.11 -62.68
CA GLN A 246 -27.69 -23.31 -63.85
C GLN A 246 -26.59 -23.98 -64.68
N TYR A 247 -25.53 -24.49 -64.04
CA TYR A 247 -24.47 -25.24 -64.72
C TYR A 247 -24.99 -26.53 -65.35
N GLN A 248 -25.90 -27.24 -64.69
CA GLN A 248 -26.54 -28.42 -65.26
C GLN A 248 -27.40 -28.07 -66.49
N GLN A 249 -28.19 -26.99 -66.42
CA GLN A 249 -28.98 -26.51 -67.56
C GLN A 249 -28.10 -26.02 -68.71
N ALA A 250 -27.03 -25.28 -68.42
CA ALA A 250 -26.08 -24.83 -69.42
C ALA A 250 -25.34 -26.01 -70.08
N TYR A 251 -25.01 -27.05 -69.31
CA TYR A 251 -24.42 -28.29 -69.83
C TYR A 251 -25.40 -29.05 -70.74
N GLN A 252 -26.66 -29.20 -70.32
CA GLN A 252 -27.71 -29.82 -71.14
C GLN A 252 -27.99 -29.01 -72.42
N ALA A 253 -28.01 -27.68 -72.33
CA ALA A 253 -28.16 -26.79 -73.48
C ALA A 253 -26.97 -26.90 -74.43
N SER A 254 -25.74 -26.95 -73.92
CA SER A 254 -24.53 -27.16 -74.72
C SER A 254 -24.54 -28.54 -75.40
N ALA A 255 -25.00 -29.58 -74.71
CA ALA A 255 -25.18 -30.91 -75.29
C ALA A 255 -26.24 -30.91 -76.42
N LYS A 256 -27.36 -30.20 -76.24
CA LYS A 256 -28.36 -30.01 -77.30
C LYS A 256 -27.82 -29.21 -78.48
N ILE A 257 -27.04 -28.16 -78.25
CA ILE A 257 -26.39 -27.39 -79.32
C ILE A 257 -25.45 -28.31 -80.11
N LEU A 258 -24.61 -29.11 -79.44
CA LEU A 258 -23.75 -30.09 -80.11
C LEU A 258 -24.57 -31.11 -80.92
N GLN A 259 -25.68 -31.60 -80.39
CA GLN A 259 -26.56 -32.55 -81.09
C GLN A 259 -27.24 -31.93 -82.33
N VAL A 260 -27.67 -30.66 -82.24
CA VAL A 260 -28.23 -29.91 -83.37
C VAL A 260 -27.14 -29.60 -84.38
N SER A 261 -25.94 -29.18 -83.95
CA SER A 261 -24.78 -28.98 -84.82
C SER A 261 -24.40 -30.26 -85.55
N GLN A 262 -24.41 -31.42 -84.87
CA GLN A 262 -24.15 -32.72 -85.49
C GLN A 262 -25.23 -33.10 -86.51
N THR A 263 -26.50 -32.89 -86.17
CA THR A 263 -27.62 -33.07 -87.11
C THR A 263 -27.49 -32.17 -88.34
N LEU A 264 -27.12 -30.90 -88.16
CA LEU A 264 -26.89 -29.97 -89.28
C LEU A 264 -25.69 -30.39 -90.12
N PHE A 265 -24.60 -30.85 -89.49
CA PHE A 265 -23.43 -31.37 -90.19
C PHE A 265 -23.77 -32.60 -91.02
N ASP A 266 -24.51 -33.56 -90.46
CA ASP A 266 -24.97 -34.77 -91.15
C ASP A 266 -25.92 -34.42 -92.30
N THR A 267 -26.81 -33.42 -92.11
CA THR A 267 -27.73 -32.95 -93.17
C THR A 267 -26.98 -32.25 -94.31
N LEU A 268 -25.95 -31.45 -93.99
CA LEU A 268 -25.07 -30.85 -95.00
C LEU A 268 -24.29 -31.91 -95.78
N ILE A 269 -23.73 -32.91 -95.10
CA ILE A 269 -23.02 -34.04 -95.73
C ILE A 269 -23.97 -34.86 -96.62
N GLN A 270 -25.20 -35.12 -96.19
CA GLN A 270 -26.19 -35.86 -96.99
C GLN A 270 -26.69 -35.08 -98.22
N ASN A 271 -26.80 -33.74 -98.14
CA ASN A 271 -27.26 -32.91 -99.26
C ASN A 271 -26.13 -32.53 -100.25
N LEU A 272 -24.87 -32.48 -99.82
CA LEU A 272 -23.70 -32.27 -100.70
C LEU A 272 -23.17 -33.59 -101.30
N GLY A 273 -23.62 -34.74 -100.82
CA GLY A 273 -23.23 -36.08 -101.29
C GLY A 273 -24.05 -36.63 -102.46
N ARG A 274 -24.74 -35.78 -103.23
CA ARG A 274 -25.45 -36.15 -104.47
C ARG A 274 -24.86 -35.48 -105.69
#